data_AF-A0A7S1HBP7-F1
#
_entry.id   AF-A0A7S1HBP7-F1
#
_cell.length_a   1.000
_cell.length_b   1.000
_cell.length_c   1.000
_cell.angle_alpha   90.00
_cell.angle_beta   90.00
_cell.angle_gamma   90.00
#
_symmetry.space_group_name_H-M   'P 1'
#
loop_
_entity.id
_entity.type
_entity.pdbx_description
1 polymer ?
#
loop_
_entity_poly.entity_id
_entity_poly.type
_entity_poly.pdbx_seq_one_letter_code
_entity_poly.pdbx_strand_id
1 'polypeptide(L)'
;KQYLIPYFIAAHPGTSDEDMMNLAVWLKRNGFRADQVQTFYPSPMATATAMYHSGRNPLKGISRDESRGEKVDIVRGERRRRLHKAFLRYHDANNWPLLREALKAMGRADLIGNGKHHLIPTYQPVTDGSYESARRKNSTGARTPAPSAAPRRGKLLTQHTGLPPR
;
A
#
# COMPACT_ATOMS: atom_id res chain seq x y z
N LYS A 1 -2.10 -27.56 2.05
CA LYS A 1 -2.04 -26.65 0.87
C LYS A 1 -1.38 -25.35 1.31
N GLN A 2 -0.23 -24.99 0.73
CA GLN A 2 0.43 -23.70 0.95
C GLN A 2 0.02 -22.75 -0.17
N TYR A 3 -0.22 -21.48 0.15
CA TYR A 3 -0.57 -20.45 -0.82
C TYR A 3 0.46 -19.33 -0.72
N LEU A 4 1.01 -18.91 -1.86
CA LEU A 4 1.83 -17.70 -1.93
C LEU A 4 0.88 -16.50 -1.87
N ILE A 5 1.00 -15.69 -0.81
CA ILE A 5 0.28 -14.42 -0.70
C ILE A 5 1.31 -13.32 -0.98
N PRO A 6 1.22 -12.62 -2.12
CA PRO A 6 2.18 -11.58 -2.45
C PRO A 6 1.94 -10.33 -1.57
N TYR A 7 3.02 -9.79 -1.02
CA TYR A 7 3.04 -8.57 -0.22
C TYR A 7 3.81 -7.49 -0.99
N PHE A 8 3.18 -6.34 -1.20
CA PHE A 8 3.80 -5.23 -1.93
C PHE A 8 3.96 -3.99 -1.05
N ILE A 9 5.02 -3.24 -1.31
CA ILE A 9 5.29 -1.95 -0.69
C ILE A 9 4.95 -0.84 -1.70
N ALA A 10 4.03 0.04 -1.34
CA ALA A 10 3.71 1.26 -2.07
C ALA A 10 4.56 2.44 -1.58
N ALA A 11 4.69 3.51 -2.38
CA ALA A 11 5.34 4.75 -1.95
C ALA A 11 6.81 4.59 -1.52
N HIS A 12 7.52 3.64 -2.13
CA HIS A 12 8.94 3.46 -1.89
C HIS A 12 9.73 4.70 -2.41
N PRO A 13 10.79 5.14 -1.71
CA PRO A 13 11.66 6.22 -2.20
C PRO A 13 12.22 5.90 -3.58
N GLY A 14 12.20 6.89 -4.48
CA GLY A 14 12.63 6.74 -5.88
C GLY A 14 11.57 6.17 -6.80
N THR A 15 10.36 5.91 -6.31
CA THR A 15 9.25 5.44 -7.15
C THR A 15 8.38 6.60 -7.59
N SER A 16 8.23 6.75 -8.91
CA SER A 16 7.31 7.71 -9.53
C SER A 16 5.88 7.18 -9.62
N ASP A 17 4.93 8.03 -10.00
CA ASP A 17 3.54 7.61 -10.24
C ASP A 17 3.45 6.70 -11.49
N GLU A 18 4.32 6.93 -12.48
CA GLU A 18 4.45 6.12 -13.69
C GLU A 18 4.96 4.72 -13.39
N ASP A 19 5.94 4.57 -12.48
CA ASP A 19 6.45 3.27 -12.07
C ASP A 19 5.35 2.42 -11.40
N MET A 20 4.54 3.03 -10.54
CA MET A 20 3.41 2.36 -9.89
C MET A 20 2.33 1.97 -10.88
N MET A 21 2.03 2.82 -11.86
CA MET A 21 1.12 2.50 -12.95
C MET A 21 1.64 1.32 -13.78
N ASN A 22 2.92 1.34 -14.17
CA ASN A 22 3.55 0.27 -14.94
C ASN A 22 3.53 -1.05 -14.18
N LEU A 23 3.83 -1.02 -12.88
CA LEU A 23 3.72 -2.20 -12.01
C LEU A 23 2.28 -2.71 -11.93
N ALA A 24 1.28 -1.84 -11.82
CA ALA A 24 -0.13 -2.24 -11.82
C ALA A 24 -0.54 -2.93 -13.13
N VAL A 25 -0.10 -2.40 -14.28
CA VAL A 25 -0.30 -3.02 -15.59
C VAL A 25 0.37 -4.39 -15.66
N TRP A 26 1.61 -4.50 -15.17
CA TRP A 26 2.32 -5.78 -15.12
C TRP A 26 1.58 -6.80 -14.25
N LEU A 27 1.12 -6.41 -13.05
CA LEU A 27 0.37 -7.28 -12.15
C LEU A 27 -0.90 -7.80 -12.82
N LYS A 28 -1.66 -6.91 -13.48
CA LYS A 28 -2.88 -7.29 -14.20
C LYS A 28 -2.61 -8.26 -15.34
N ARG A 29 -1.57 -8.01 -16.15
CA ARG A 29 -1.17 -8.89 -17.26
C ARG A 29 -0.76 -10.28 -16.78
N ASN A 30 -0.15 -10.39 -15.61
CA ASN A 30 0.28 -11.66 -15.01
C ASN A 30 -0.77 -12.30 -14.08
N GLY A 31 -1.99 -11.76 -14.03
CA GLY A 31 -3.08 -12.32 -13.22
C GLY A 31 -2.91 -12.15 -11.71
N PHE A 32 -2.02 -11.27 -11.24
CA PHE A 32 -1.84 -10.97 -9.83
C PHE A 32 -2.80 -9.88 -9.36
N ARG A 33 -3.42 -10.12 -8.19
CA ARG A 33 -4.23 -9.15 -7.45
C ARG A 33 -3.65 -9.03 -6.05
N ALA A 34 -3.02 -7.90 -5.77
CA ALA A 34 -2.38 -7.67 -4.48
C ALA A 34 -3.39 -7.14 -3.47
N ASP A 35 -3.75 -7.94 -2.47
CA ASP A 35 -4.61 -7.47 -1.38
C ASP A 35 -3.79 -6.88 -0.22
N GLN A 36 -2.59 -7.43 -0.01
CA GLN A 36 -1.65 -6.96 1.01
C GLN A 36 -0.70 -5.92 0.42
N VAL A 37 -1.09 -4.66 0.59
CA VAL A 37 -0.27 -3.52 0.19
C VAL A 37 -0.05 -2.61 1.39
N GLN A 38 1.21 -2.41 1.73
CA GLN A 38 1.65 -1.54 2.81
C GLN A 38 2.37 -0.33 2.23
N THR A 39 2.07 0.85 2.76
CA THR A 39 2.84 2.04 2.44
C THR A 39 4.20 1.94 3.11
N PHE A 40 5.26 2.29 2.37
CA PHE A 40 6.62 2.33 2.88
C PHE A 40 6.69 3.12 4.19
N TYR A 41 7.32 2.50 5.17
CA TYR A 41 7.61 3.08 6.47
C TYR A 41 9.13 3.02 6.69
N PRO A 42 9.80 4.14 6.98
CA PRO A 42 11.24 4.16 7.16
C PRO A 42 11.65 3.34 8.38
N SER A 43 12.24 2.15 8.16
CA SER A 43 12.83 1.33 9.20
C SER A 43 14.34 1.61 9.32
N PRO A 44 14.93 1.56 10.53
CA PRO A 44 16.37 1.64 10.68
C PRO A 44 17.10 0.60 9.82
N MET A 45 18.38 0.87 9.51
CA MET A 45 19.28 -0.04 8.79
C MET A 45 18.83 -0.44 7.37
N ALA A 46 17.93 0.33 6.75
CA ALA A 46 17.54 0.14 5.35
C ALA A 46 18.04 1.28 4.45
N THR A 47 18.61 0.94 3.30
CA THR A 47 19.04 1.91 2.27
C THR A 47 17.90 2.82 1.82
N ALA A 48 16.69 2.26 1.70
CA ALA A 48 15.48 3.04 1.40
C ALA A 48 15.18 4.10 2.46
N THR A 49 15.47 3.82 3.74
CA THR A 49 15.31 4.82 4.80
C THR A 49 16.33 5.94 4.69
N ALA A 50 17.58 5.62 4.33
CA ALA A 50 18.58 6.64 4.01
C ALA A 50 18.12 7.51 2.82
N MET A 51 17.57 6.91 1.76
CA MET A 51 16.95 7.64 0.65
C MET A 51 15.77 8.52 1.12
N TYR A 52 14.88 7.97 1.94
CA TYR A 52 13.70 8.67 2.46
C TYR A 52 14.06 9.94 3.23
N HIS A 53 15.11 9.91 4.05
CA HIS A 53 15.53 11.06 4.85
C HIS A 53 16.44 12.02 4.08
N SER A 54 17.35 11.51 3.25
CA SER A 54 18.33 12.34 2.53
C SER A 54 17.82 12.93 1.21
N GLY A 55 16.83 12.30 0.57
CA GLY A 55 16.41 12.62 -0.79
C GLY A 55 17.49 12.34 -1.84
N ARG A 56 18.47 11.48 -1.53
CA ARG A 56 19.59 11.14 -2.40
C ARG A 56 19.75 9.62 -2.50
N ASN A 57 20.35 9.15 -3.60
CA ASN A 57 20.72 7.75 -3.73
C ASN A 57 22.04 7.49 -2.97
N PRO A 58 22.03 6.75 -1.84
CA PRO A 58 23.22 6.47 -1.06
C PRO A 58 24.21 5.52 -1.76
N LEU A 59 23.79 4.87 -2.86
CA LEU A 59 24.66 4.00 -3.66
C LEU A 59 25.44 4.77 -4.73
N LYS A 60 25.16 6.07 -4.90
CA LYS A 60 25.90 6.97 -5.79
C LYS A 60 26.77 7.91 -4.95
N GLY A 61 27.82 8.44 -5.58
CA GLY A 61 28.68 9.44 -4.94
C GLY A 61 27.86 10.63 -4.45
N ILE A 62 27.96 10.97 -3.17
CA ILE A 62 27.30 12.14 -2.60
C ILE A 62 28.21 13.34 -2.82
N SER A 63 27.75 14.30 -3.61
CA SER A 63 28.45 15.56 -3.88
C SER A 63 27.52 16.75 -3.66
N ARG A 64 28.10 17.90 -3.33
CA ARG A 64 27.41 19.20 -3.35
C ARG A 64 27.12 19.66 -4.78
N ASP A 65 27.90 19.17 -5.74
CA ASP A 65 27.67 19.37 -7.16
C ASP A 65 26.49 18.50 -7.61
N GLU A 66 25.39 19.15 -8.00
CA GLU A 66 24.15 18.48 -8.39
C GLU A 66 24.30 17.58 -9.62
N SER A 67 25.30 17.85 -10.47
CA SER A 67 25.58 17.02 -11.66
C SER A 67 26.14 15.64 -11.32
N ARG A 68 26.68 15.46 -10.12
CA ARG A 68 27.36 14.22 -9.69
C ARG A 68 26.55 13.34 -8.75
N GLY A 69 25.47 13.87 -8.17
CA GLY A 69 24.64 13.18 -7.18
C GLY A 69 23.22 12.95 -7.68
N GLU A 70 22.71 11.74 -7.51
CA GLU A 70 21.34 11.38 -7.92
C GLU A 70 20.33 11.82 -6.85
N LYS A 71 19.38 12.68 -7.25
CA LYS A 71 18.24 13.08 -6.42
C LYS A 71 17.17 11.98 -6.47
N VAL A 72 16.56 11.70 -5.31
CA VAL A 72 15.53 10.67 -5.16
C VAL A 72 14.22 11.34 -4.76
N ASP A 73 13.18 11.11 -5.55
CA ASP A 73 11.83 11.55 -5.24
C ASP A 73 11.24 10.74 -4.07
N ILE A 74 10.54 11.40 -3.14
CA ILE A 74 10.04 10.78 -1.92
C ILE A 74 8.54 11.04 -1.78
N VAL A 75 7.78 9.96 -1.68
CA VAL A 75 6.32 10.01 -1.56
C VAL A 75 5.91 10.22 -0.11
N ARG A 76 5.82 11.50 0.31
CA ARG A 76 5.43 11.89 1.68
C ARG A 76 3.93 12.22 1.82
N GLY A 77 3.35 12.88 0.82
CA GLY A 77 1.97 13.36 0.86
C GLY A 77 0.94 12.21 0.88
N GLU A 78 -0.10 12.36 1.68
CA GLU A 78 -1.17 11.37 1.84
C GLU A 78 -1.83 11.02 0.50
N ARG A 79 -2.19 12.03 -0.31
CA ARG A 79 -2.83 11.82 -1.61
C ARG A 79 -2.00 10.91 -2.52
N ARG A 80 -0.69 11.15 -2.58
CA ARG A 80 0.23 10.40 -3.46
C ARG A 80 0.50 8.99 -2.91
N ARG A 81 0.60 8.83 -1.59
CA ARG A 81 0.64 7.50 -0.94
C ARG A 81 -0.61 6.68 -1.22
N ARG A 82 -1.79 7.31 -1.15
CA ARG A 82 -3.08 6.69 -1.47
C ARG A 82 -3.14 6.31 -2.95
N LEU A 83 -2.65 7.16 -3.85
CA LEU A 83 -2.56 6.86 -5.28
C LEU A 83 -1.67 5.64 -5.56
N HIS A 84 -0.47 5.59 -4.99
CA HIS A 84 0.45 4.44 -5.15
C HIS A 84 -0.18 3.13 -4.67
N LYS A 85 -0.85 3.18 -3.52
CA LYS A 85 -1.59 2.03 -2.99
C LYS A 85 -2.76 1.63 -3.89
N ALA A 86 -3.47 2.61 -4.45
CA ALA A 86 -4.57 2.39 -5.38
C ALA A 86 -4.11 1.68 -6.66
N PHE A 87 -2.94 2.02 -7.20
CA PHE A 87 -2.38 1.34 -8.38
C PHE A 87 -2.16 -0.16 -8.12
N LEU A 88 -1.56 -0.51 -6.98
CA LEU A 88 -1.33 -1.92 -6.62
C LEU A 88 -2.63 -2.67 -6.33
N ARG A 89 -3.70 -1.94 -5.95
CA ARG A 89 -5.05 -2.46 -5.73
C ARG A 89 -6.03 -2.03 -6.83
N TYR A 90 -5.60 -2.13 -8.09
CA TYR A 90 -6.40 -1.71 -9.25
C TYR A 90 -7.76 -2.42 -9.34
N HIS A 91 -7.91 -3.62 -8.77
CA HIS A 91 -9.14 -4.40 -8.78
C HIS A 91 -10.21 -3.89 -7.81
N ASP A 92 -9.84 -3.04 -6.85
CA ASP A 92 -10.76 -2.47 -5.85
C ASP A 92 -11.49 -1.24 -6.44
N ALA A 93 -12.81 -1.36 -6.58
CA ALA A 93 -13.63 -0.32 -7.20
C ALA A 93 -13.62 1.02 -6.46
N ASN A 94 -13.33 1.01 -5.14
CA ASN A 94 -13.20 2.25 -4.37
C ASN A 94 -12.02 3.12 -4.85
N ASN A 95 -11.01 2.51 -5.48
CA ASN A 95 -9.83 3.20 -5.99
C ASN A 95 -10.04 3.78 -7.39
N TRP A 96 -11.04 3.33 -8.14
CA TRP A 96 -11.21 3.69 -9.56
C TRP A 96 -11.40 5.18 -9.82
N PRO A 97 -12.14 5.97 -9.01
CA PRO A 97 -12.22 7.42 -9.23
C PRO A 97 -10.84 8.09 -9.18
N LEU A 98 -10.04 7.77 -8.15
CA LEU A 98 -8.68 8.30 -7.98
C LEU A 98 -7.75 7.85 -9.12
N LEU A 99 -7.82 6.59 -9.52
CA LEU A 99 -7.02 6.06 -10.63
C LEU A 99 -7.42 6.70 -11.95
N ARG A 100 -8.71 6.96 -12.18
CA ARG A 100 -9.21 7.60 -13.39
C ARG A 100 -8.70 9.02 -13.53
N GLU A 101 -8.72 9.80 -12.45
CA GLU A 101 -8.12 11.14 -12.41
C GLU A 101 -6.63 11.09 -12.72
N ALA A 102 -5.88 10.21 -12.05
CA ALA A 102 -4.44 10.08 -12.24
C ALA A 102 -4.08 9.65 -13.67
N LEU A 103 -4.74 8.62 -14.20
CA LEU A 103 -4.51 8.14 -15.58
C LEU A 103 -4.79 9.22 -16.62
N LYS A 104 -5.84 10.02 -16.45
CA LYS A 104 -6.11 11.16 -17.34
C LYS A 104 -5.02 12.23 -17.22
N ALA A 105 -4.60 12.58 -16.01
CA ALA A 105 -3.54 13.55 -15.78
C ALA A 105 -2.19 13.11 -16.36
N MET A 106 -1.92 11.81 -16.37
CA MET A 106 -0.71 11.20 -16.95
C MET A 106 -0.80 10.99 -18.49
N GLY A 107 -1.91 11.37 -19.12
CA GLY A 107 -2.13 11.12 -20.56
C GLY A 107 -2.35 9.64 -20.91
N ARG A 108 -2.63 8.78 -19.92
CA ARG A 108 -2.82 7.34 -20.03
C ARG A 108 -4.28 6.92 -19.98
N ALA A 109 -5.14 7.69 -20.64
CA ALA A 109 -6.56 7.39 -20.75
C ALA A 109 -6.82 6.08 -21.53
N ASP A 110 -5.84 5.62 -22.33
CA ASP A 110 -5.83 4.31 -23.00
C ASP A 110 -5.92 3.13 -22.03
N LEU A 111 -5.59 3.33 -20.75
CA LEU A 111 -5.72 2.30 -19.71
C LEU A 111 -7.12 2.26 -19.08
N ILE A 112 -8.09 3.01 -19.60
CA ILE A 112 -9.47 3.07 -19.10
C ILE A 112 -10.40 2.40 -20.12
N GLY A 113 -11.00 1.28 -19.75
CA GLY A 113 -11.86 0.51 -20.65
C GLY A 113 -12.18 -0.88 -20.14
N ASN A 114 -13.08 -1.58 -20.83
CA ASN A 114 -13.61 -2.87 -20.39
C ASN A 114 -12.84 -4.07 -20.97
N GLY A 115 -11.88 -3.83 -21.88
CA GLY A 115 -11.01 -4.86 -22.45
C GLY A 115 -9.89 -5.32 -21.51
N LYS A 116 -9.28 -6.48 -21.79
CA LYS A 116 -8.24 -7.11 -20.95
C LYS A 116 -6.98 -6.26 -20.74
N HIS A 117 -6.65 -5.37 -21.67
CA HIS A 117 -5.45 -4.52 -21.63
C HIS A 117 -5.60 -3.23 -20.83
N HIS A 118 -6.83 -2.80 -20.56
CA HIS A 118 -7.10 -1.64 -19.71
C HIS A 118 -6.79 -1.97 -18.25
N LEU A 119 -6.44 -0.97 -17.43
CA LEU A 119 -6.20 -1.15 -16.01
C LEU A 119 -7.52 -1.13 -15.20
N ILE A 120 -8.37 -0.14 -15.46
CA ILE A 120 -9.68 0.06 -14.80
C ILE A 120 -10.83 0.14 -15.83
N PRO A 121 -12.07 -0.22 -15.45
CA PRO A 121 -13.22 -0.12 -16.35
C PRO A 121 -13.73 1.31 -16.53
N THR A 122 -14.60 1.52 -17.53
CA THR A 122 -15.25 2.82 -17.77
C THR A 122 -16.35 3.13 -16.78
N TYR A 123 -17.03 2.12 -16.25
CA TYR A 123 -18.11 2.28 -15.28
C TYR A 123 -17.58 2.37 -13.83
N GLN A 124 -18.44 2.83 -12.92
CA GLN A 124 -18.22 2.85 -11.48
C GLN A 124 -19.43 2.16 -10.81
N PRO A 125 -19.25 1.03 -10.11
CA PRO A 125 -20.33 0.44 -9.33
C PRO A 125 -20.64 1.33 -8.12
N VAL A 126 -21.85 1.22 -7.59
CA VAL A 126 -22.18 1.80 -6.29
C VAL A 126 -21.31 1.10 -5.24
N THR A 127 -20.45 1.85 -4.57
CA THR A 127 -19.64 1.33 -3.48
C THR A 127 -19.96 2.12 -2.21
N ASP A 128 -20.13 1.42 -1.10
CA ASP A 128 -20.47 2.05 0.20
C ASP A 128 -19.25 2.71 0.86
N GLY A 129 -18.15 2.88 0.12
CA GLY A 129 -16.84 3.32 0.64
C GLY A 129 -16.19 2.34 1.62
N SER A 130 -16.83 1.20 1.92
CA SER A 130 -16.31 0.21 2.84
C SER A 130 -15.11 -0.51 2.23
N TYR A 131 -13.95 -0.42 2.91
CA TYR A 131 -12.76 -1.16 2.54
C TYR A 131 -12.92 -2.63 2.91
N GLU A 132 -13.12 -3.50 1.91
CA GLU A 132 -13.09 -4.95 2.10
C GLU A 132 -11.69 -5.48 1.75
N SER A 133 -10.91 -5.84 2.77
CA SER A 133 -9.73 -6.68 2.54
C SER A 133 -10.18 -8.13 2.37
N ALA A 134 -9.57 -8.87 1.43
CA ALA A 134 -9.85 -10.29 1.18
C ALA A 134 -9.49 -11.25 2.36
N ARG A 135 -9.21 -10.71 3.57
CA ARG A 135 -8.82 -11.46 4.78
C ARG A 135 -9.84 -12.54 5.19
N ARG A 136 -11.05 -12.53 4.65
CA ARG A 136 -12.20 -13.33 5.10
C ARG A 136 -12.22 -14.83 4.74
N LYS A 137 -11.09 -15.46 4.39
CA LYS A 137 -11.05 -16.93 4.32
C LYS A 137 -10.39 -17.61 5.52
N ASN A 138 -9.52 -16.91 6.27
CA ASN A 138 -8.78 -17.50 7.41
C ASN A 138 -8.77 -16.64 8.68
N SER A 139 -9.45 -15.49 8.72
CA SER A 139 -9.72 -14.81 9.99
C SER A 139 -10.94 -15.44 10.64
N THR A 140 -10.82 -15.88 11.90
CA THR A 140 -11.97 -16.17 12.77
C THR A 140 -12.99 -15.04 12.61
N GLY A 141 -14.21 -15.40 12.21
CA GLY A 141 -15.29 -14.42 12.07
C GLY A 141 -15.40 -13.61 13.35
N ALA A 142 -15.57 -12.29 13.22
CA ALA A 142 -15.89 -11.44 14.35
C ALA A 142 -17.19 -11.98 14.96
N ARG A 143 -17.07 -12.78 16.01
CA ARG A 143 -18.20 -13.26 16.80
C ARG A 143 -18.83 -12.01 17.37
N THR A 144 -20.10 -11.80 17.07
CA THR A 144 -20.95 -10.79 17.71
C THR A 144 -20.63 -10.76 19.21
N PRO A 145 -20.36 -9.60 19.83
CA PRO A 145 -19.99 -9.57 21.24
C PRO A 145 -21.15 -10.17 22.05
N ALA A 146 -20.94 -11.38 22.56
CA ALA A 146 -21.79 -11.94 23.59
C ALA A 146 -21.68 -11.02 24.83
N PRO A 147 -22.76 -10.78 25.58
CA PRO A 147 -22.71 -9.91 26.75
C PRO A 147 -21.61 -10.38 27.70
N SER A 148 -20.75 -9.45 28.08
CA SER A 148 -19.58 -9.68 28.93
C SER A 148 -20.00 -10.30 30.27
N ALA A 149 -19.66 -11.57 30.48
CA ALA A 149 -19.75 -12.17 31.81
C ALA A 149 -18.72 -11.51 32.72
N ALA A 150 -19.19 -10.91 33.82
CA ALA A 150 -18.33 -10.29 34.82
C ALA A 150 -17.33 -11.31 35.40
N PRO A 151 -16.07 -10.91 35.68
CA PRO A 151 -15.06 -11.80 36.23
C PRO A 151 -15.46 -12.30 37.62
N ARG A 152 -15.41 -13.63 37.82
CA ARG A 152 -15.69 -14.27 39.12
C ARG A 152 -14.61 -13.94 40.14
N ARG A 153 -15.04 -13.58 41.36
CA ARG A 153 -14.19 -13.26 42.52
C ARG A 153 -13.24 -14.42 42.80
N GLY A 154 -11.93 -14.15 42.91
CA GLY A 154 -10.90 -15.14 43.26
C GLY A 154 -9.92 -15.53 42.15
N LYS A 155 -10.05 -14.98 40.94
CA LYS A 155 -9.08 -15.21 39.85
C LYS A 155 -8.07 -14.05 39.78
N LEU A 156 -6.89 -14.24 40.36
CA LEU A 156 -5.76 -13.32 40.18
C LEU A 156 -5.17 -13.52 38.78
N LEU A 157 -5.23 -12.48 37.94
CA LEU A 157 -4.50 -12.42 36.68
C LEU A 157 -3.25 -11.58 36.93
N THR A 158 -2.09 -12.23 37.06
CA THR A 158 -0.81 -11.54 37.13
C THR A 158 -0.49 -10.93 35.76
N GLN A 159 -0.60 -9.61 35.65
CA GLN A 159 -0.07 -8.82 34.54
C GLN A 159 1.41 -8.54 34.82
N HIS A 160 2.32 -9.30 34.21
CA HIS A 160 3.73 -8.91 34.14
C HIS A 160 3.92 -7.99 32.93
N THR A 161 3.78 -6.68 33.12
CA THR A 161 4.30 -5.70 32.16
C THR A 161 5.77 -5.44 32.47
N GLY A 162 6.66 -6.06 31.68
CA GLY A 162 8.11 -5.98 31.79
C GLY A 162 8.72 -4.63 31.36
N LEU A 163 8.27 -3.53 31.95
CA LEU A 163 8.92 -2.21 31.82
C LEU A 163 9.00 -1.55 33.20
N PRO A 164 10.19 -1.10 33.64
CA PRO A 164 10.31 -0.41 34.92
C PRO A 164 9.66 0.99 34.88
N PRO A 165 9.03 1.43 35.98
CA PRO A 165 8.41 2.75 36.08
C PRO A 165 9.46 3.86 36.06
N ARG A 166 9.11 4.99 35.43
CA ARG A 166 9.89 6.23 35.41
C ARG A 166 9.79 6.98 36.73
#